data_AF-A0A0M3STY1-F1
#
_entry.id   AF-A0A0M3STY1-F1
#
_cell.length_a   1.000
_cell.length_b   1.000
_cell.length_c   1.000
_cell.angle_alpha   90.00
_cell.angle_beta   90.00
_cell.angle_gamma   90.00
#
_symmetry.space_group_name_H-M   'P 1'
#
loop_
_entity.id
_entity.type
_entity.pdbx_description
1 polymer ?
#
loop_
_entity_poly.entity_id
_entity_poly.type
_entity_poly.pdbx_seq_one_letter_code
_entity_poly.pdbx_strand_id
1 'polypeptide(L)' 'MRTVAFLFVILVLVCVYVAQNPAEAACDFQQCWVTCQRQYSINFISARCNGDSCVCTFRT' A
#
# COMPACT_ATOMS: atom_id res chain seq x y z
N MET A 1 13.65 25.24 -26.77
CA MET A 1 12.18 25.02 -26.83
C MET A 1 11.81 23.55 -27.01
N ARG A 2 12.41 22.81 -27.96
CA ARG A 2 12.10 21.38 -28.19
C ARG A 2 12.34 20.46 -26.98
N THR A 3 13.42 20.66 -26.23
CA THR A 3 13.80 19.81 -25.08
C THR A 3 12.78 19.84 -23.94
N VAL A 4 12.17 21.00 -23.72
CA VAL A 4 11.19 21.22 -22.64
C VAL A 4 9.90 20.44 -22.91
N ALA A 5 9.50 20.33 -24.18
CA ALA A 5 8.33 19.57 -24.58
C ALA A 5 8.50 18.06 -24.28
N PHE A 6 9.68 17.49 -24.55
CA PHE A 6 9.95 16.09 -24.22
C PHE A 6 9.90 15.81 -22.72
N LEU A 7 10.46 16.71 -21.91
CA LEU A 7 10.40 16.59 -20.44
C LEU A 7 8.97 16.61 -19.92
N PHE A 8 8.12 17.48 -20.49
CA PHE A 8 6.70 17.54 -20.14
C PHE A 8 5.96 16.24 -20.46
N VAL A 9 6.19 15.65 -21.64
CA VAL A 9 5.56 14.37 -22.02
C VAL A 9 5.98 13.26 -21.06
N ILE A 10 7.27 13.18 -20.71
CA ILE A 10 7.77 12.18 -19.75
C ILE A 10 7.12 12.37 -18.38
N LEU A 11 7.04 13.61 -17.89
CA LEU A 11 6.44 13.92 -16.60
C LEU A 11 4.95 13.48 -16.55
N VAL A 12 4.20 13.80 -17.61
CA VAL A 12 2.78 13.43 -17.72
C VAL A 12 2.60 11.91 -17.72
N LEU A 13 3.44 11.16 -18.44
CA LEU A 13 3.38 9.70 -18.47
C LEU A 13 3.65 9.09 -17.09
N VAL A 14 4.62 9.62 -16.34
CA VAL A 14 4.91 9.18 -14.97
C VAL A 14 3.74 9.47 -14.04
N CYS A 15 3.15 10.66 -14.12
CA CYS A 15 1.98 11.01 -13.31
C CYS A 15 0.77 10.10 -13.59
N VAL A 16 0.49 9.81 -14.87
CA VAL A 16 -0.59 8.89 -15.26
C VAL A 16 -0.31 7.47 -14.77
N TYR A 17 0.94 7.01 -14.86
CA TYR A 17 1.33 5.68 -14.37
C TYR A 17 1.11 5.53 -12.86
N VAL A 18 1.48 6.55 -12.08
CA VAL A 18 1.27 6.59 -10.62
C VAL A 18 -0.22 6.67 -10.26
N ALA A 19 -1.01 7.42 -11.03
CA ALA A 19 -2.45 7.50 -10.83
C ALA A 19 -3.20 6.20 -11.19
N GLN A 20 -2.70 5.45 -12.19
CA GLN A 20 -3.27 4.16 -12.61
C GLN A 20 -2.79 3.00 -11.72
N ASN A 21 -1.61 3.11 -11.13
CA ASN A 21 -1.07 2.18 -10.15
C ASN A 21 -0.91 2.92 -8.82
N PRO A 22 -2.03 3.31 -8.17
CA PRO A 22 -1.93 3.87 -6.84
C PRO A 22 -1.21 2.84 -5.98
N ALA A 23 -0.07 3.22 -5.41
CA ALA A 23 0.60 2.43 -4.38
C ALA A 23 -0.30 2.19 -3.16
N GLU A 24 -1.48 2.82 -3.14
CA GLU A 24 -2.45 2.92 -2.05
C GLU A 24 -3.58 1.88 -2.11
N ALA A 25 -3.58 0.92 -3.04
CA ALA A 25 -4.67 -0.08 -3.18
C ALA A 25 -4.23 -1.54 -2.99
N ALA A 26 -3.30 -1.78 -2.07
CA ALA A 26 -3.09 -3.11 -1.50
C ALA A 26 -2.78 -2.88 -0.02
N CYS A 27 -3.72 -3.26 0.84
CA CYS A 27 -3.67 -3.19 2.31
C CYS A 27 -2.30 -2.79 2.88
N ASP A 28 -2.24 -1.65 3.57
CA ASP A 28 -1.02 -1.23 4.25
C ASP A 28 -0.67 -2.29 5.30
N PHE A 29 0.32 -3.12 4.97
CA PHE A 29 0.76 -4.22 5.81
C PHE A 29 1.22 -3.72 7.17
N GLN A 30 1.85 -2.55 7.24
CA GLN A 30 2.37 -2.00 8.47
C GLN A 30 1.22 -1.52 9.37
N GLN A 31 0.25 -0.80 8.80
CA GLN A 31 -0.97 -0.40 9.52
C GLN A 31 -1.77 -1.63 9.97
N CYS A 32 -1.90 -2.65 9.11
CA CYS A 32 -2.55 -3.91 9.42
C CYS A 32 -1.85 -4.63 10.58
N TRP A 33 -0.52 -4.75 10.53
CA TRP A 33 0.29 -5.36 11.56
C TRP A 33 0.14 -4.67 12.91
N VAL A 34 0.30 -3.34 12.95
CA VAL A 34 0.18 -2.55 14.19
C VAL A 34 -1.23 -2.68 14.78
N THR A 35 -2.26 -2.69 13.92
CA THR A 35 -3.66 -2.81 14.36
C THR A 35 -3.92 -4.17 14.98
N CYS A 36 -3.54 -5.27 14.30
CA CYS A 36 -3.67 -6.63 14.82
C CYS A 36 -2.86 -6.84 16.11
N GLN A 37 -1.63 -6.33 16.15
CA GLN A 37 -0.77 -6.43 17.33
C GLN A 37 -1.38 -5.71 18.53
N ARG A 38 -1.98 -4.52 18.35
CA ARG A 38 -2.68 -3.81 19.43
C ARG A 38 -3.93 -4.56 19.90
N GLN A 39 -4.70 -5.11 18.97
CA GLN A 39 -5.95 -5.80 19.28
C GLN A 39 -5.73 -7.11 20.05
N TYR A 40 -4.75 -7.92 19.64
CA TYR A 40 -4.54 -9.26 20.20
C TYR A 40 -3.34 -9.34 21.16
N SER A 41 -2.48 -8.31 21.24
CA SER A 41 -1.35 -8.20 22.17
C SER A 41 -0.51 -9.48 22.24
N ILE A 42 -0.49 -10.17 23.39
CA ILE A 42 0.29 -11.40 23.59
C ILE A 42 -0.20 -12.59 22.77
N ASN A 43 -1.45 -12.55 22.32
CA ASN A 43 -2.08 -13.59 21.53
C ASN A 43 -1.87 -13.38 20.03
N PHE A 44 -1.25 -12.28 19.61
CA PHE A 44 -0.99 -12.01 18.20
C PHE A 44 0.06 -12.97 17.63
N ILE A 45 -0.24 -13.57 16.47
CA ILE A 45 0.66 -14.50 15.77
C ILE A 45 1.19 -13.85 14.49
N SER A 46 0.30 -13.36 13.64
CA SER A 46 0.66 -12.72 12.37
C SER A 46 -0.48 -11.86 11.84
N ALA A 47 -0.14 -10.88 11.01
CA ALA A 47 -1.10 -10.12 10.22
C ALA A 47 -0.77 -10.34 8.74
N ARG A 48 -1.79 -10.39 7.88
CA ARG A 48 -1.62 -10.54 6.44
C ARG A 48 -2.62 -9.69 5.69
N CYS A 49 -2.18 -9.17 4.56
CA CYS A 49 -3.05 -8.50 3.61
C CYS A 49 -3.63 -9.51 2.63
N ASN A 50 -4.96 -9.55 2.52
CA ASN A 50 -5.69 -10.37 1.57
C ASN A 50 -6.45 -9.43 0.62
N GLY A 51 -5.77 -9.01 -0.46
CA GLY A 51 -6.24 -7.91 -1.30
C GLY A 51 -6.33 -6.61 -0.50
N ASP A 52 -7.51 -6.00 -0.46
CA ASP A 52 -7.80 -4.79 0.33
C ASP A 52 -8.07 -5.06 1.82
N SER A 53 -8.22 -6.33 2.23
CA SER A 53 -8.59 -6.66 3.61
C SER A 53 -7.39 -7.05 4.48
N CYS A 54 -7.33 -6.51 5.70
CA CYS A 54 -6.38 -6.92 6.73
C CYS A 54 -6.92 -8.12 7.51
N VAL A 55 -6.14 -9.20 7.61
CA VAL A 55 -6.50 -10.42 8.34
C VAL A 55 -5.50 -10.66 9.47
N CYS A 56 -5.99 -10.74 10.70
CA CYS A 56 -5.21 -11.03 11.88
C CYS A 56 -5.30 -12.53 12.25
N THR A 57 -4.16 -13.16 12.48
CA THR A 57 -4.07 -14.50 13.07
C THR A 57 -3.66 -14.33 14.53
N PHE A 58 -4.46 -14.89 15.43
CA PHE A 58 -4.22 -14.82 16.87
C PHE A 58 -4.57 -16.15 17.54
N ARG A 59 -4.00 -16.35 18.73
CA ARG A 59 -4.29 -17.49 19.59
C ARG A 59 -5.52 -17.17 20.42
N THR A 60 -6.54 -18.01 20.35
CA THR A 60 -7.73 -17.93 21.19
C THR A 60 -7.44 -18.38 22.62
#